data_AF-A0A5C6F5J4-F1
#
_entry.id   AF-A0A5C6F5J4-F1
#
_cell.length_a   1.000
_cell.length_b   1.000
_cell.length_c   1.000
_cell.angle_alpha   90.00
_cell.angle_beta   90.00
_cell.angle_gamma   90.00
#
_symmetry.space_group_name_H-M   'P 1'
#
loop_
_entity.id
_entity.type
_entity.pdbx_description
1 polymer ?
#
loop_
_entity_poly.entity_id
_entity_poly.type
_entity_poly.pdbx_seq_one_letter_code
_entity_poly.pdbx_strand_id
1 'polypeptide(L)'
;MNDTTTTKCLGSDDIETDQQTTDDCEAMIVCLNTRRFVIVRPSEKMNVWPCEGGWERIRQIHTGDRVIYQGKISIVRAVEVYR
;
A
#
# COMPACT_ATOMS: atom_id res chain seq x y z
N MET A 1 -19.50 47.75 -11.40
CA MET A 1 -18.09 47.63 -10.98
C MET A 1 -18.05 47.52 -9.47
N ASN A 2 -17.57 46.36 -9.01
CA ASN A 2 -16.98 46.04 -7.71
C ASN A 2 -17.87 45.29 -6.71
N ASP A 3 -17.61 43.98 -6.76
CA ASP A 3 -18.01 42.85 -5.94
C ASP A 3 -17.82 43.04 -4.43
N THR A 4 -18.72 42.44 -3.65
CA THR A 4 -18.37 41.91 -2.32
C THR A 4 -19.26 40.72 -1.98
N THR A 5 -18.96 39.57 -2.56
CA THR A 5 -19.51 38.28 -2.14
C THR A 5 -18.58 37.67 -1.10
N THR A 6 -18.79 37.94 0.18
CA THR A 6 -18.17 37.18 1.26
C THR A 6 -19.14 36.09 1.71
N THR A 7 -19.09 34.96 1.03
CA THR A 7 -19.63 33.71 1.56
C THR A 7 -18.48 32.96 2.23
N LYS A 8 -18.45 32.97 3.56
CA LYS A 8 -17.64 32.04 4.34
C LYS A 8 -18.39 30.71 4.41
N CYS A 9 -17.91 29.70 3.71
CA CYS A 9 -18.18 28.29 4.01
C CYS A 9 -16.80 27.71 4.38
N LEU A 10 -16.44 27.59 5.67
CA LEU A 10 -16.72 26.47 6.59
C LEU A 10 -16.50 25.10 5.96
N GLY A 11 -15.49 24.41 6.47
CA GLY A 11 -15.26 22.98 6.28
C GLY A 11 -14.13 22.65 5.31
N SER A 12 -12.89 22.93 5.71
CA SER A 12 -11.80 22.04 5.30
C SER A 12 -12.06 20.74 6.04
N ASP A 13 -12.75 19.80 5.42
CA ASP A 13 -12.71 18.42 5.86
C ASP A 13 -11.26 17.98 5.64
N ASP A 14 -10.46 18.10 6.70
CA ASP A 14 -9.20 17.41 6.84
C ASP A 14 -9.55 15.92 6.72
N ILE A 15 -9.53 15.41 5.49
CA ILE A 15 -9.37 13.98 5.26
C ILE A 15 -7.99 13.70 5.84
N GLU A 16 -7.95 13.37 7.13
CA GLU A 16 -6.88 12.61 7.75
C GLU A 16 -6.74 11.36 6.90
N THR A 17 -5.98 11.50 5.83
CA THR A 17 -5.43 10.39 5.10
C THR A 17 -4.40 9.88 6.09
N ASP A 18 -4.86 9.08 7.05
CA ASP A 18 -4.01 8.32 7.95
C ASP A 18 -2.98 7.68 7.03
N GLN A 19 -1.77 8.23 7.01
CA GLN A 19 -0.72 7.78 6.12
C GLN A 19 -0.38 6.42 6.67
N GLN A 20 -1.05 5.42 6.10
CA GLN A 20 -0.93 4.03 6.49
C GLN A 20 0.47 3.60 6.07
N THR A 21 1.41 3.81 7.00
CA THR A 21 2.81 3.47 6.80
C THR A 21 2.93 1.97 6.92
N THR A 22 3.62 1.38 5.96
CA THR A 22 3.95 -0.04 5.93
C THR A 22 4.96 -0.43 7.01
N ASP A 23 5.65 0.56 7.61
CA ASP A 23 6.67 0.35 8.64
C ASP A 23 6.11 -0.26 9.92
N ASP A 24 4.85 0.01 10.28
CA ASP A 24 4.20 -0.52 11.48
C ASP A 24 2.83 -1.15 11.17
N CYS A 25 2.83 -2.19 10.33
CA CYS A 25 1.63 -2.98 10.02
C CYS A 25 1.71 -4.40 10.61
N GLU A 26 0.57 -4.92 11.09
CA GLU A 26 0.40 -6.33 11.49
C GLU A 26 0.38 -7.25 10.26
N ALA A 27 -0.24 -6.79 9.17
CA ALA A 27 -0.28 -7.51 7.91
C ALA A 27 -0.36 -6.55 6.71
N MET A 28 0.04 -7.04 5.54
CA MET A 28 -0.17 -6.36 4.26
C MET A 28 -1.00 -7.27 3.34
N ILE A 29 -1.97 -6.70 2.64
CA ILE A 29 -2.73 -7.38 1.59
C ILE A 29 -2.19 -6.90 0.25
N VAL A 30 -1.58 -7.81 -0.50
CA VAL A 30 -0.94 -7.52 -1.78
C VAL A 30 -1.76 -8.13 -2.91
N CYS A 31 -2.23 -7.29 -3.83
CA CYS A 31 -2.88 -7.74 -5.05
C CYS A 31 -1.85 -7.88 -6.18
N LEU A 32 -1.80 -9.04 -6.82
CA LEU A 32 -0.89 -9.31 -7.93
C LEU A 32 -1.61 -9.17 -9.28
N ASN A 33 -0.85 -8.92 -10.35
CA ASN A 33 -1.33 -8.89 -11.74
C ASN A 33 -2.00 -10.20 -12.17
N THR A 34 -1.73 -11.30 -11.48
CA THR A 34 -2.38 -12.61 -11.65
C THR A 34 -3.76 -12.70 -11.00
N ARG A 35 -4.33 -11.59 -10.51
CA ARG A 35 -5.59 -11.51 -9.74
C ARG A 35 -5.57 -12.36 -8.46
N ARG A 36 -4.37 -12.59 -7.91
CA ARG A 36 -4.17 -13.27 -6.63
C ARG A 36 -3.98 -12.23 -5.54
N PHE A 37 -4.59 -12.47 -4.39
CA PHE A 37 -4.37 -11.70 -3.17
C PHE A 37 -3.47 -12.50 -2.24
N VAL A 38 -2.45 -11.84 -1.70
CA VAL A 38 -1.47 -12.44 -0.78
C VAL A 38 -1.51 -11.65 0.52
N ILE A 39 -1.74 -12.34 1.62
CA ILE A 39 -1.61 -11.76 2.95
C ILE A 39 -0.17 -12.00 3.40
N VAL A 40 0.51 -10.91 3.71
CA VAL A 40 1.91 -10.89 4.13
C VAL A 40 1.93 -10.53 5.60
N ARG A 41 2.43 -11.44 6.43
CA ARG A 41 2.65 -11.22 7.86
C ARG A 41 4.15 -11.30 8.12
N PRO A 42 4.81 -10.21 8.57
CA PRO A 42 6.25 -10.17 8.74
C PRO A 42 6.86 -11.28 9.64
N SER A 43 6.05 -11.86 10.53
CA SER A 43 6.46 -12.91 11.48
C SER A 43 6.19 -14.36 11.02
N GLU A 44 5.55 -14.58 9.86
CA GLU A 44 5.14 -15.91 9.41
C GLU A 44 5.99 -16.46 8.25
N LYS A 45 5.78 -17.72 7.87
CA LYS A 45 6.46 -18.34 6.72
C LYS A 45 5.83 -17.85 5.41
N MET A 46 6.68 -17.57 4.41
CA MET A 46 6.34 -16.59 3.39
C MET A 46 6.29 -17.20 2.01
N ASN A 47 5.35 -16.71 1.20
CA ASN A 47 5.12 -17.16 -0.17
C ASN A 47 5.35 -16.05 -1.20
N VAL A 48 5.73 -14.85 -0.75
CA VAL A 48 6.02 -13.68 -1.59
C VAL A 48 7.30 -13.01 -1.14
N TRP A 49 8.14 -12.58 -2.08
CA TRP A 49 9.41 -11.90 -1.82
C TRP A 49 9.60 -10.77 -2.84
N PRO A 50 10.12 -9.59 -2.45
CA PRO A 50 10.56 -8.58 -3.41
C PRO A 50 11.62 -9.17 -4.35
N CYS A 51 11.56 -8.84 -5.64
CA CYS A 51 12.64 -9.20 -6.56
C CYS A 51 13.92 -8.39 -6.30
N GLU A 52 13.79 -7.20 -5.71
CA GLU A 52 14.89 -6.25 -5.47
C GLU A 52 15.04 -5.96 -3.98
N GLY A 53 16.28 -6.01 -3.48
CA GLY A 53 16.62 -5.61 -2.11
C GLY A 53 15.98 -6.47 -1.01
N GLY A 54 15.78 -7.76 -1.27
CA GLY A 54 15.58 -8.77 -0.23
C GLY A 54 14.27 -8.70 0.54
N TRP A 55 14.19 -9.52 1.59
CA TRP A 55 13.00 -9.65 2.43
C TRP A 55 12.77 -8.43 3.33
N GLU A 56 13.85 -7.78 3.76
CA GLU A 56 13.87 -6.56 4.55
C GLU A 56 13.08 -5.41 3.91
N ARG A 57 12.91 -5.44 2.58
CA ARG A 57 12.13 -4.47 1.81
C ARG A 57 10.69 -4.87 1.56
N ILE A 58 10.18 -5.94 2.16
CA ILE A 58 8.78 -6.32 1.96
C ILE A 58 7.81 -5.20 2.36
N ARG A 59 8.12 -4.45 3.42
CA ARG A 59 7.32 -3.32 3.87
C ARG A 59 7.38 -2.17 2.86
N GLN A 60 8.38 -2.15 1.99
CA GLN A 60 8.58 -1.08 1.01
C GLN A 60 8.04 -1.46 -0.37
N ILE A 61 7.22 -2.52 -0.50
CA ILE A 61 6.62 -2.86 -1.80
C ILE A 61 5.50 -1.88 -2.14
N HIS A 62 5.48 -1.45 -3.38
CA HIS A 62 4.49 -0.55 -3.94
C HIS A 62 3.90 -1.13 -5.23
N THR A 63 2.80 -0.52 -5.69
CA THR A 63 2.22 -0.84 -7.00
C THR A 63 3.26 -0.66 -8.11
N GLY A 64 3.37 -1.67 -8.97
CA GLY A 64 4.36 -1.73 -10.05
C GLY A 64 5.58 -2.60 -9.73
N ASP A 65 5.84 -2.88 -8.44
CA ASP A 65 7.00 -3.66 -8.05
C ASP A 65 6.91 -5.12 -8.49
N ARG A 66 8.08 -5.69 -8.78
CA ARG A 66 8.22 -7.10 -9.11
C ARG A 66 8.43 -7.91 -7.83
N VAL A 67 7.63 -8.96 -7.68
CA VAL A 67 7.73 -9.89 -6.56
C VAL A 67 7.80 -11.32 -7.07
N ILE A 68 8.50 -12.18 -6.35
CA ILE A 68 8.48 -13.62 -6.55
C ILE A 68 7.33 -14.16 -5.70
N TYR A 69 6.32 -14.74 -6.33
CA TYR A 69 5.23 -15.45 -5.66
C TYR A 69 5.24 -16.91 -6.10
N GLN A 70 5.37 -17.85 -5.16
CA GLN A 70 5.45 -19.29 -5.44
C GLN A 70 6.47 -19.65 -6.54
N GLY A 71 7.64 -19.00 -6.53
CA GLY A 71 8.70 -19.22 -7.51
C GLY A 71 8.48 -18.57 -8.88
N LYS A 72 7.41 -17.79 -9.07
CA LYS A 72 7.13 -17.07 -10.31
C LYS A 72 7.15 -15.56 -10.10
N ILE A 73 7.67 -14.83 -11.07
CA ILE A 73 7.67 -13.36 -11.03
C ILE A 73 6.26 -12.86 -11.33
N SER A 74 5.75 -11.99 -10.46
CA SER A 74 4.47 -11.28 -10.56
C SER A 74 4.69 -9.78 -10.34
N ILE A 75 3.68 -8.98 -10.68
CA ILE A 75 3.70 -7.52 -10.51
C ILE A 75 2.64 -7.13 -9.50
N VAL A 76 3.00 -6.26 -8.54
CA VAL A 76 2.07 -5.71 -7.56
C VAL A 76 1.13 -4.71 -8.24
N ARG A 77 -0.17 -4.84 -7.99
CA ARG A 77 -1.24 -4.00 -8.55
C ARG A 77 -1.90 -3.10 -7.52
N ALA A 78 -1.91 -3.53 -6.27
CA ALA A 78 -2.37 -2.76 -5.12
C ALA A 78 -1.73 -3.33 -3.86
N VAL A 79 -1.57 -2.47 -2.87
CA VAL A 79 -1.11 -2.81 -1.53
C VAL A 79 -2.05 -2.10 -0.56
N GLU A 80 -2.59 -2.86 0.37
CA GLU A 80 -3.36 -2.36 1.51
C GLU A 80 -2.63 -2.84 2.77
N VAL A 81 -2.59 -2.02 3.83
CA VAL A 81 -1.98 -2.45 5.09
C VAL A 81 -3.06 -2.61 6.15
N TYR A 82 -2.81 -3.48 7.11
CA TYR A 82 -3.66 -3.73 8.25
C TYR A 82 -2.84 -3.54 9.52
N ARG A 83 -3.38 -2.76 10.46
CA ARG A 83 -2.81 -2.46 11.77
C ARG A 83 -3.69 -3.04 12.86
#